data_AF-A0A2T9XUA6-F1
#
_entry.id   AF-A0A2T9XUA6-F1
#
_cell.length_a   1.000
_cell.length_b   1.000
_cell.length_c   1.000
_cell.angle_alpha   90.00
_cell.angle_beta   90.00
_cell.angle_gamma   90.00
#
_symmetry.space_group_name_H-M   'P 1'
#
loop_
_entity.id
_entity.type
_entity.pdbx_description
1 polymer ?
#
loop_
_entity_poly.entity_id
_entity_poly.type
_entity_poly.pdbx_seq_one_letter_code
_entity_poly.pdbx_strand_id
1 'polypeptide(L)'
;MSDHDHDHDEHGEHGDSPAHGAEPLHGVDPSDLHGVVDALSASLHEYIDAAVGVRAEFGAHEADEDPRILALESRVSNLNAELYDVLHDRLGLHSDLTGMTWDDGTEADADLPPQEEELDTFHLGFVVGPPAGTSDLSMDSVLGIVDDGGAEIARRLTDRGFDVTEWGASRGVPVEFEPDDDEEDDIE
;
A
#
# COMPACT_ATOMS: atom_id res chain seq x y z
N MET A 1 33.25 -43.91 -5.58
CA MET A 1 31.85 -44.12 -5.18
C MET A 1 31.80 -43.93 -3.68
N SER A 2 31.50 -42.70 -3.28
CA SER A 2 31.28 -42.32 -1.89
C SER A 2 30.08 -41.39 -1.94
N ASP A 3 28.93 -41.96 -1.58
CA ASP A 3 27.66 -41.29 -1.39
C ASP A 3 27.85 -40.08 -0.46
N HIS A 4 27.46 -38.91 -0.95
CA HIS A 4 27.12 -37.76 -0.11
C HIS A 4 25.62 -37.84 0.13
N ASP A 5 25.23 -38.39 1.28
CA ASP A 5 23.93 -38.12 1.89
C ASP A 5 23.80 -36.59 2.01
N HIS A 6 22.98 -35.99 1.15
CA HIS A 6 22.41 -34.68 1.38
C HIS A 6 21.14 -34.91 2.19
N ASP A 7 21.27 -34.77 3.51
CA ASP A 7 20.14 -34.52 4.39
C ASP A 7 19.38 -33.30 3.85
N HIS A 8 18.11 -33.51 3.57
CA HIS A 8 17.22 -32.58 2.91
C HIS A 8 16.07 -32.28 3.87
N ASP A 9 16.38 -31.61 4.98
CA ASP A 9 15.46 -31.11 6.00
C ASP A 9 15.99 -29.70 6.35
N GLU A 10 15.27 -28.57 6.31
CA GLU A 10 13.88 -28.27 6.62
C GLU A 10 13.37 -27.15 5.69
N HIS A 11 12.26 -27.40 4.99
CA HIS A 11 11.37 -26.35 4.52
C HIS A 11 10.19 -26.27 5.50
N GLY A 12 9.92 -25.07 6.01
CA GLY A 12 8.58 -24.68 6.45
C GLY A 12 8.34 -24.64 7.95
N GLU A 13 8.85 -23.60 8.61
CA GLU A 13 8.27 -23.13 9.87
C GLU A 13 8.18 -21.59 9.83
N HIS A 14 7.40 -21.07 8.88
CA HIS A 14 6.75 -19.78 9.09
C HIS A 14 5.69 -20.05 10.16
N GLY A 15 6.05 -19.71 11.39
CA GLY A 15 5.35 -20.10 12.60
C GLY A 15 3.84 -19.85 12.53
N ASP A 16 3.10 -20.84 13.02
CA ASP A 16 1.69 -20.78 13.35
C ASP A 16 1.49 -19.75 14.48
N SER A 17 1.64 -18.46 14.15
CA SER A 17 1.35 -17.38 15.09
C SER A 17 -0.14 -17.46 15.39
N PRO A 18 -0.56 -17.48 16.67
CA PRO A 18 -1.98 -17.54 17.04
C PRO A 18 -2.82 -16.46 16.33
N ALA A 19 -2.20 -15.33 15.99
CA ALA A 19 -2.81 -14.22 15.25
C ALA A 19 -3.31 -14.59 13.85
N HIS A 20 -2.69 -15.58 13.19
CA HIS A 20 -3.02 -16.00 11.82
C HIS A 20 -3.70 -17.38 11.76
N GLY A 21 -4.00 -17.98 12.93
CA GLY A 21 -4.66 -19.27 13.03
C GLY A 21 -6.18 -19.21 12.82
N ALA A 22 -6.80 -20.37 12.57
CA ALA A 22 -8.26 -20.46 12.37
C ALA A 22 -9.08 -20.42 13.67
N GLU A 23 -8.43 -20.53 14.83
CA GLU A 23 -9.08 -20.48 16.14
C GLU A 23 -9.27 -19.02 16.61
N PRO A 24 -10.38 -18.69 17.30
CA PRO A 24 -10.58 -17.36 17.83
C PRO A 24 -9.46 -16.93 18.81
N LEU A 25 -8.99 -15.69 18.65
CA LEU A 25 -8.06 -15.08 19.59
C LEU A 25 -8.73 -14.81 20.95
N HIS A 26 -8.10 -15.29 22.02
CA HIS A 26 -8.58 -15.09 23.39
C HIS A 26 -7.51 -14.38 24.24
N GLY A 27 -7.93 -13.47 25.11
CA GLY A 27 -7.04 -12.80 26.06
C GLY A 27 -6.13 -11.73 25.44
N VAL A 28 -6.52 -11.14 24.31
CA VAL A 28 -5.79 -10.02 23.70
C VAL A 28 -5.88 -8.80 24.62
N ASP A 29 -4.72 -8.24 24.99
CA ASP A 29 -4.62 -6.97 25.72
C ASP A 29 -4.56 -5.81 24.72
N PRO A 30 -5.53 -4.87 24.73
CA PRO A 30 -5.56 -3.75 23.80
C PRO A 30 -4.65 -2.58 24.20
N SER A 31 -3.94 -2.66 25.34
CA SER A 31 -3.20 -1.52 25.90
C SER A 31 -2.12 -0.98 24.96
N ASP A 32 -1.36 -1.86 24.28
CA ASP A 32 -0.32 -1.46 23.35
C ASP A 32 -0.93 -0.78 22.10
N LEU A 33 -2.04 -1.31 21.59
CA LEU A 33 -2.78 -0.74 20.46
C LEU A 33 -3.29 0.68 20.78
N HIS A 34 -3.90 0.84 21.95
CA HIS A 34 -4.35 2.16 22.41
C HIS A 34 -3.19 3.12 22.61
N GLY A 35 -2.04 2.65 23.11
CA GLY A 35 -0.85 3.47 23.27
C GLY A 35 -0.35 4.08 21.96
N VAL A 36 -0.31 3.28 20.88
CA VAL A 36 0.09 3.78 19.55
C VAL A 36 -0.94 4.77 19.00
N VAL A 37 -2.24 4.49 19.15
CA VAL A 37 -3.32 5.41 18.74
C VAL A 37 -3.27 6.73 19.49
N ASP A 38 -3.01 6.71 20.80
CA ASP A 38 -2.88 7.91 21.62
C ASP A 38 -1.67 8.74 21.19
N ALA A 39 -0.54 8.10 20.90
CA ALA A 39 0.66 8.76 20.38
C ALA A 39 0.45 9.38 19.00
N LEU A 40 -0.26 8.69 18.11
CA LEU A 40 -0.64 9.20 16.78
C LEU A 40 -1.56 10.40 16.91
N SER A 41 -2.60 10.31 17.74
CA SER A 41 -3.54 11.39 18.00
C SER A 41 -2.83 12.63 18.55
N ALA A 42 -1.93 12.46 19.52
CA ALA A 42 -1.13 13.56 20.05
C ALA A 42 -0.26 14.21 18.96
N SER A 43 0.38 13.40 18.11
CA SER A 43 1.22 13.90 17.00
C SER A 43 0.41 14.67 15.95
N LEU A 44 -0.82 14.23 15.64
CA LEU A 44 -1.72 14.94 14.73
C LEU A 44 -2.18 16.29 15.30
N HIS A 45 -2.44 16.36 16.61
CA HIS A 45 -2.74 17.63 17.28
C HIS A 45 -1.53 18.58 17.23
N GLU A 46 -0.32 18.08 17.53
CA GLU A 46 0.92 18.87 17.41
C GLU A 46 1.14 19.37 15.97
N TYR A 47 0.87 18.54 14.97
CA TYR A 47 0.93 18.91 13.55
C TYR A 47 -0.01 20.06 13.21
N ILE A 48 -1.28 20.00 13.64
CA ILE A 48 -2.26 21.06 13.38
C ILE A 48 -1.82 22.37 14.04
N ASP A 49 -1.41 22.33 15.31
CA ASP A 49 -0.95 23.53 16.02
C ASP A 49 0.29 24.15 15.37
N ALA A 50 1.24 23.31 14.94
CA ALA A 50 2.42 23.75 14.21
C ALA A 50 2.05 24.35 12.85
N ALA A 51 1.18 23.71 12.07
CA ALA A 51 0.76 24.18 10.75
C ALA A 51 0.03 25.53 10.83
N VAL A 52 -0.85 25.72 11.82
CA VAL A 52 -1.51 27.00 12.08
C VAL A 52 -0.48 28.07 12.47
N GLY A 53 0.48 27.73 13.32
CA GLY A 53 1.57 28.64 13.72
C GLY A 53 2.45 29.05 12.53
N VAL A 54 2.91 28.08 11.75
CA VAL A 54 3.72 28.29 10.55
C VAL A 54 2.97 29.14 9.54
N ARG A 55 1.67 28.88 9.28
CA ARG A 55 0.86 29.73 8.39
C ARG A 55 0.61 31.14 8.90
N ALA A 56 0.70 31.37 10.21
CA ALA A 56 0.64 32.71 10.78
C ALA A 56 1.99 33.45 10.69
N GLU A 57 3.11 32.72 10.69
CA GLU A 57 4.47 33.23 10.58
C GLU A 57 4.90 33.44 9.11
N PHE A 58 4.52 32.51 8.24
CA PHE A 58 4.92 32.35 6.84
C PHE A 58 3.68 32.13 5.97
N GLY A 59 3.72 32.54 4.70
CA GLY A 59 2.59 32.34 3.79
C GLY A 59 2.33 30.86 3.50
N ALA A 60 1.16 30.54 2.91
CA ALA A 60 0.73 29.16 2.65
C ALA A 60 1.76 28.30 1.88
N HIS A 61 2.52 28.91 0.96
CA HIS A 61 3.47 28.19 0.10
C HIS A 61 4.76 27.77 0.82
N GLU A 62 5.16 28.51 1.86
CA GLU A 62 6.40 28.23 2.62
C GLU A 62 6.12 27.27 3.79
N ALA A 63 4.85 27.03 4.11
CA ALA A 63 4.46 26.21 5.26
C ALA A 63 4.71 24.71 5.03
N ASP A 64 4.53 24.25 3.80
CA ASP A 64 4.67 22.83 3.43
C ASP A 64 6.16 22.40 3.39
N GLU A 65 7.08 23.35 3.24
CA GLU A 65 8.53 23.11 3.26
C GLU A 65 9.15 23.37 4.66
N ASP A 66 8.36 23.76 5.67
CA ASP A 66 8.88 24.07 7.00
C ASP A 66 9.40 22.78 7.68
N PRO A 67 10.66 22.78 8.16
CA PRO A 67 11.27 21.58 8.75
C PRO A 67 10.54 21.06 9.99
N ARG A 68 9.75 21.90 10.68
CA ARG A 68 8.91 21.49 11.81
C ARG A 68 7.74 20.63 11.34
N ILE A 69 7.12 21.01 10.22
CA ILE A 69 6.00 20.30 9.61
C ILE A 69 6.49 18.94 9.08
N LEU A 70 7.56 18.93 8.29
CA LEU A 70 8.15 17.71 7.75
C LEU A 70 8.56 16.70 8.85
N ALA A 71 9.08 17.19 9.98
CA ALA A 71 9.42 16.33 11.11
C ALA A 71 8.18 15.69 11.75
N LEU A 72 7.07 16.43 11.86
CA LEU A 72 5.80 15.94 12.39
C LEU A 72 5.14 14.94 11.42
N GLU A 73 5.18 15.19 10.12
CA GLU A 73 4.69 14.26 9.09
C GLU A 73 5.46 12.94 9.10
N SER A 74 6.79 13.00 9.21
CA SER A 74 7.62 11.80 9.36
C SER A 74 7.27 11.02 10.64
N ARG A 75 7.03 11.73 11.76
CA ARG A 75 6.58 11.10 13.01
C ARG A 75 5.21 10.42 12.86
N VAL A 76 4.23 11.11 12.26
CA VAL A 76 2.89 10.57 11.99
C VAL A 76 2.98 9.33 11.11
N SER A 77 3.79 9.38 10.05
CA SER A 77 4.01 8.25 9.14
C SER A 77 4.58 7.03 9.86
N ASN A 78 5.59 7.23 10.73
CA ASN A 78 6.19 6.15 11.51
C ASN A 78 5.20 5.53 12.51
N LEU A 79 4.41 6.37 13.20
CA LEU A 79 3.38 5.88 14.14
C LEU A 79 2.25 5.13 13.42
N ASN A 80 1.93 5.53 12.20
CA ASN A 80 0.96 4.81 11.38
C ASN A 80 1.48 3.43 10.94
N ALA A 81 2.75 3.34 10.54
CA ALA A 81 3.39 2.06 10.25
C ALA A 81 3.46 1.16 11.50
N GLU A 82 3.81 1.73 12.66
CA GLU A 82 3.80 1.00 13.94
C GLU A 82 2.41 0.47 14.30
N LEU A 83 1.36 1.26 14.05
CA LEU A 83 -0.02 0.81 14.28
C LEU A 83 -0.38 -0.38 13.38
N TYR A 84 0.03 -0.34 12.11
CA TYR A 84 -0.15 -1.45 11.19
C TYR A 84 0.55 -2.72 11.70
N ASP A 85 1.83 -2.60 12.07
CA ASP A 85 2.62 -3.73 12.57
C ASP A 85 1.98 -4.34 13.82
N VAL A 86 1.54 -3.51 14.77
CA VAL A 86 0.90 -4.00 16.00
C VAL A 86 -0.47 -4.65 15.73
N LEU A 87 -1.26 -4.10 14.81
CA LEU A 87 -2.53 -4.70 14.39
C LEU A 87 -2.32 -6.05 13.70
N HIS A 88 -1.35 -6.10 12.79
CA HIS A 88 -0.97 -7.31 12.08
C HIS A 88 -0.48 -8.38 13.06
N ASP A 89 0.49 -8.06 13.92
CA ASP A 89 1.13 -9.02 14.80
C ASP A 89 0.19 -9.51 15.91
N ARG A 90 -0.69 -8.65 16.44
CA ARG A 90 -1.56 -9.01 17.57
C ARG A 90 -2.89 -9.60 17.15
N LEU A 91 -3.44 -9.14 16.03
CA LEU A 91 -4.80 -9.49 15.62
C LEU A 91 -4.84 -10.27 14.30
N GLY A 92 -3.72 -10.37 13.59
CA GLY A 92 -3.69 -10.93 12.24
C GLY A 92 -4.47 -10.08 11.24
N LEU A 93 -4.76 -8.82 11.59
CA LEU A 93 -5.53 -7.92 10.75
C LEU A 93 -4.57 -7.14 9.86
N HIS A 94 -4.68 -7.36 8.56
CA HIS A 94 -4.19 -6.40 7.59
C HIS A 94 -5.20 -5.26 7.56
N SER A 95 -4.92 -4.19 8.30
CA SER A 95 -5.73 -2.99 8.22
C SER A 95 -5.26 -2.16 7.05
N ASP A 96 -6.15 -1.86 6.10
CA ASP A 96 -5.95 -0.78 5.13
C ASP A 96 -6.10 0.60 5.81
N LEU A 97 -5.54 0.75 7.02
CA LEU A 97 -5.53 2.02 7.74
C LEU A 97 -4.56 2.95 7.02
N THR A 98 -5.13 3.97 6.38
CA THR A 98 -4.53 4.98 5.47
C THR A 98 -4.44 4.61 3.99
N GLY A 99 -5.04 3.50 3.56
CA GLY A 99 -5.18 3.17 2.14
C GLY A 99 -6.20 4.02 1.38
N MET A 100 -7.11 4.72 2.08
CA MET A 100 -7.88 5.82 1.50
C MET A 100 -6.96 7.04 1.40
N THR A 101 -6.09 7.00 0.39
CA THR A 101 -5.64 8.21 -0.27
C THR A 101 -6.86 9.08 -0.50
N TRP A 102 -6.75 10.34 -0.11
CA TRP A 102 -7.68 11.39 -0.46
C TRP A 102 -8.00 11.21 -1.95
N ASP A 103 -9.23 10.80 -2.23
CA ASP A 103 -9.82 10.87 -3.56
C ASP A 103 -9.78 12.35 -3.94
N ASP A 104 -8.72 12.73 -4.66
CA ASP A 104 -8.62 14.04 -5.28
C ASP A 104 -9.61 14.04 -6.43
N GLY A 105 -10.82 14.51 -6.11
CA GLY A 105 -11.55 15.33 -7.06
C GLY A 105 -12.62 14.63 -7.87
N THR A 106 -13.64 14.08 -7.24
CA THR A 106 -15.00 14.28 -7.76
C THR A 106 -15.99 14.60 -6.64
N GLU A 107 -16.36 15.89 -6.53
CA GLU A 107 -17.68 16.23 -5.98
C GLU A 107 -18.70 15.52 -6.86
N ALA A 108 -19.27 14.40 -6.39
CA ALA A 108 -20.35 13.72 -7.07
C ALA A 108 -21.54 14.68 -7.21
N ASP A 109 -21.65 15.29 -8.37
CA ASP A 109 -22.80 16.10 -8.78
C ASP A 109 -24.02 15.18 -8.84
N ALA A 110 -25.05 15.50 -8.06
CA ALA A 110 -26.23 14.65 -7.87
C ALA A 110 -27.15 14.57 -9.11
N ASP A 111 -26.76 15.20 -10.22
CA ASP A 111 -27.48 15.24 -11.49
C ASP A 111 -26.79 14.43 -12.63
N LEU A 112 -25.74 13.66 -12.34
CA LEU A 112 -25.09 12.82 -13.36
C LEU A 112 -25.95 11.57 -13.72
N PRO A 113 -25.99 11.18 -15.01
CA PRO A 113 -26.67 9.94 -15.45
C PRO A 113 -26.07 8.71 -14.74
N PRO A 114 -26.80 7.58 -14.67
CA PRO A 114 -26.32 6.39 -13.97
C PRO A 114 -24.92 6.03 -14.47
N GLN A 115 -23.96 6.02 -13.53
CA GLN A 115 -22.57 5.70 -13.79
C GLN A 115 -22.48 4.42 -14.62
N GLU A 116 -21.75 4.51 -15.72
CA GLU A 116 -21.24 3.36 -16.45
C GLU A 116 -20.46 2.48 -15.48
N GLU A 117 -20.45 1.16 -15.74
CA GLU A 117 -20.02 0.11 -14.82
C GLU A 117 -18.84 0.54 -13.93
N GLU A 118 -19.07 0.58 -12.61
CA GLU A 118 -18.09 1.02 -11.61
C GLU A 118 -16.82 0.16 -11.74
N LEU A 119 -15.79 0.71 -12.39
CA LEU A 119 -14.51 0.06 -12.57
C LEU A 119 -13.78 0.03 -11.23
N ASP A 120 -13.55 -1.16 -10.70
CA ASP A 120 -12.74 -1.35 -9.50
C ASP A 120 -11.25 -1.36 -9.85
N THR A 121 -10.45 -0.55 -9.14
CA THR A 121 -8.99 -0.54 -9.27
C THR A 121 -8.34 -1.34 -8.14
N PHE A 122 -7.40 -2.22 -8.50
CA PHE A 122 -6.63 -3.04 -7.56
C PHE A 122 -5.14 -2.75 -7.69
N HIS A 123 -4.46 -2.48 -6.58
CA HIS A 123 -3.03 -2.15 -6.55
C HIS A 123 -2.20 -3.30 -5.97
N LEU A 124 -1.01 -3.52 -6.55
CA LEU A 124 -0.05 -4.53 -6.11
C LEU A 124 1.33 -3.88 -5.92
N GLY A 125 1.90 -3.99 -4.72
CA GLY A 125 3.18 -3.36 -4.34
C GLY A 125 4.26 -4.37 -3.97
N PHE A 126 5.50 -4.10 -4.39
CA PHE A 126 6.68 -4.91 -4.05
C PHE A 126 7.86 -4.03 -3.63
N VAL A 127 8.50 -4.38 -2.51
CA VAL A 127 9.78 -3.80 -2.10
C VAL A 127 10.87 -4.84 -2.34
N VAL A 128 11.70 -4.62 -3.36
CA VAL A 128 12.72 -5.58 -3.79
C VAL A 128 14.12 -5.02 -3.53
N GLY A 129 14.92 -5.76 -2.76
CA GLY A 129 16.34 -5.48 -2.52
C GLY A 129 17.25 -6.35 -3.37
N PRO A 130 18.55 -6.03 -3.46
CA PRO A 130 19.51 -6.88 -4.14
C PRO A 130 19.61 -8.25 -3.46
N PRO A 131 19.84 -9.34 -4.23
CA PRO A 131 19.96 -10.67 -3.67
C PRO A 131 21.13 -10.77 -2.67
N ALA A 132 20.92 -11.49 -1.57
CA ALA A 132 21.96 -11.76 -0.59
C ALA A 132 22.96 -12.80 -1.12
N GLY A 133 23.91 -12.39 -1.97
CA GLY A 133 24.96 -13.26 -2.52
C GLY A 133 25.40 -12.89 -3.93
N THR A 134 26.28 -13.70 -4.52
CA THR A 134 26.61 -13.59 -5.96
C THR A 134 25.47 -14.15 -6.78
N SER A 135 24.68 -13.27 -7.38
CA SER A 135 23.60 -13.58 -8.30
C SER A 135 23.85 -12.83 -9.61
N ASP A 136 23.60 -13.49 -10.74
CA ASP A 136 23.62 -12.87 -12.07
C ASP A 136 22.35 -12.04 -12.34
N LEU A 137 21.36 -12.07 -11.43
CA LEU A 137 20.14 -11.26 -11.52
C LEU A 137 20.42 -9.82 -11.08
N SER A 138 20.24 -8.89 -12.02
CA SER A 138 20.26 -7.45 -11.74
C SER A 138 18.87 -6.96 -11.30
N MET A 139 18.83 -5.81 -10.63
CA MET A 139 17.57 -5.12 -10.30
C MET A 139 16.73 -4.79 -11.54
N ASP A 140 17.34 -4.70 -12.73
CA ASP A 140 16.61 -4.51 -13.99
C ASP A 140 15.78 -5.74 -14.38
N SER A 141 16.13 -6.93 -13.88
CA SER A 141 15.36 -8.16 -14.12
C SER A 141 14.05 -8.21 -13.31
N VAL A 142 13.96 -7.41 -12.24
CA VAL A 142 12.77 -7.37 -11.36
C VAL A 142 11.55 -6.87 -12.11
N LEU A 143 11.70 -5.83 -12.93
CA LEU A 143 10.57 -5.27 -13.68
C LEU A 143 9.97 -6.31 -14.63
N GLY A 144 10.80 -7.11 -15.31
CA GLY A 144 10.32 -8.19 -16.18
C GLY A 144 9.56 -9.27 -15.42
N ILE A 145 10.00 -9.63 -14.21
CA ILE A 145 9.29 -10.61 -13.37
C ILE A 145 7.92 -10.06 -12.93
N VAL A 146 7.85 -8.78 -12.56
CA VAL A 146 6.60 -8.14 -12.16
C VAL A 146 5.65 -8.01 -13.35
N ASP A 147 6.17 -7.66 -14.52
CA ASP A 147 5.42 -7.59 -15.78
C ASP A 147 4.83 -8.95 -16.17
N ASP A 148 5.65 -10.01 -16.18
CA ASP A 148 5.19 -11.38 -16.45
C ASP A 148 4.12 -11.85 -15.45
N GLY A 149 4.28 -11.49 -14.17
CA GLY A 149 3.30 -11.77 -13.13
C GLY A 149 1.97 -11.03 -13.33
N GLY A 150 2.03 -9.76 -13.72
CA GLY A 150 0.87 -8.94 -14.08
C GLY A 150 0.09 -9.55 -15.25
N ALA A 151 0.80 -9.93 -16.31
CA ALA A 151 0.22 -10.61 -17.47
C ALA A 151 -0.49 -11.92 -17.10
N GLU A 152 0.10 -12.70 -16.18
CA GLU A 152 -0.53 -13.93 -15.70
C GLU A 152 -1.81 -13.66 -14.89
N ILE A 153 -1.81 -12.64 -14.03
CA ILE A 153 -2.97 -12.24 -13.24
C ILE A 153 -4.09 -11.75 -14.16
N ALA A 154 -3.79 -10.84 -15.09
CA ALA A 154 -4.73 -10.33 -16.08
C ALA A 154 -5.40 -11.48 -16.83
N ARG A 155 -4.60 -12.43 -17.36
CA ARG A 155 -5.14 -13.61 -18.04
C ARG A 155 -6.07 -14.45 -17.14
N ARG A 156 -5.70 -14.68 -15.88
CA ARG A 156 -6.53 -15.45 -14.95
C ARG A 156 -7.86 -14.75 -14.64
N LEU A 157 -7.87 -13.42 -14.57
CA LEU A 157 -9.08 -12.63 -14.39
C LEU A 157 -10.00 -12.73 -15.61
N THR A 158 -9.45 -12.56 -16.82
CA THR A 158 -10.18 -12.76 -18.08
C THR A 158 -10.74 -14.18 -18.19
N ASP A 159 -9.94 -15.20 -17.85
CA ASP A 159 -10.37 -16.62 -17.85
C ASP A 159 -11.54 -16.88 -16.86
N ARG A 160 -11.69 -16.03 -15.84
CA ARG A 160 -12.80 -16.09 -14.87
C ARG A 160 -14.00 -15.23 -15.27
N GLY A 161 -13.93 -14.52 -16.38
CA GLY A 161 -15.02 -13.70 -16.94
C GLY A 161 -15.03 -12.25 -16.44
N PHE A 162 -13.95 -11.76 -15.84
CA PHE A 162 -13.77 -10.33 -15.59
C PHE A 162 -13.24 -9.65 -16.86
N ASP A 163 -13.66 -8.41 -17.08
CA ASP A 163 -13.05 -7.58 -18.12
C ASP A 163 -11.80 -6.91 -17.56
N VAL A 164 -10.69 -7.00 -18.29
CA VAL A 164 -9.41 -6.39 -17.89
C VAL A 164 -9.02 -5.47 -19.03
N THR A 165 -9.44 -4.21 -18.89
CA THR A 165 -9.20 -3.17 -19.91
C THR A 165 -7.73 -2.84 -20.00
N GLU A 166 -7.09 -2.59 -18.85
CA GLU A 166 -5.69 -2.17 -18.79
C GLU A 166 -4.93 -2.82 -17.62
N TRP A 167 -3.63 -3.03 -17.82
CA TRP A 167 -2.70 -3.40 -16.76
C TRP A 167 -1.29 -2.92 -17.12
N GLY A 168 -0.44 -2.71 -16.12
CA GLY A 168 0.95 -2.35 -16.35
C GLY A 168 1.84 -2.56 -15.14
N ALA A 169 3.15 -2.56 -15.38
CA ALA A 169 4.18 -2.58 -14.35
C ALA A 169 5.12 -1.38 -14.55
N SER A 170 5.43 -0.66 -13.46
CA SER A 170 6.34 0.48 -13.49
C SER A 170 7.36 0.41 -12.36
N ARG A 171 8.50 1.09 -12.57
CA ARG A 171 9.56 1.23 -11.56
C ARG A 171 9.77 2.71 -11.23
N GLY A 172 9.39 3.09 -10.01
CA GLY A 172 9.67 4.42 -9.43
C GLY A 172 8.55 5.45 -9.57
N VAL A 173 7.54 5.22 -10.40
CA VAL A 173 6.32 6.04 -10.52
C VAL A 173 5.11 5.09 -10.60
N PRO A 174 3.96 5.40 -10.00
CA PRO A 174 2.73 4.63 -10.21
C PRO A 174 2.41 4.45 -11.70
N VAL A 175 1.71 3.36 -12.04
CA VAL A 175 1.10 3.23 -13.37
C VAL A 175 -0.17 4.09 -13.33
N GLU A 176 -0.20 5.13 -14.16
CA GLU A 176 -1.38 5.95 -14.37
C GLU A 176 -2.18 5.31 -15.51
N PHE A 177 -3.44 5.00 -15.26
CA PHE A 177 -4.41 4.56 -16.27
C PHE A 177 -5.31 5.75 -16.54
N GLU A 178 -5.41 6.17 -17.81
CA GLU A 178 -6.34 7.23 -18.18
C GLU A 178 -7.75 6.63 -18.08
N PRO A 179 -8.73 7.33 -17.48
CA PRO A 179 -10.12 6.91 -17.66
C PRO A 179 -10.41 6.96 -19.16
N ASP A 180 -11.07 5.94 -19.70
CA ASP A 180 -11.55 5.91 -21.09
C ASP A 180 -12.49 7.12 -21.30
N ASP A 181 -11.92 8.29 -21.62
CA ASP A 181 -12.63 9.37 -22.26
C ASP A 181 -12.89 8.88 -23.69
N ASP A 182 -14.03 8.20 -23.87
CA ASP A 182 -14.65 7.97 -25.17
C ASP A 182 -15.03 9.33 -25.81
N GLU A 183 -14.02 10.14 -26.14
CA GLU A 183 -14.15 11.22 -27.10
C GLU A 183 -14.25 10.56 -28.48
N GLU A 184 -15.48 10.17 -28.86
CA GLU A 184 -15.87 9.88 -30.24
C GLU A 184 -15.53 11.10 -31.11
N ASP A 185 -14.31 11.10 -31.65
CA ASP A 185 -13.91 11.92 -32.79
C ASP A 185 -14.68 11.47 -34.05
N ASP A 186 -15.22 12.47 -34.76
CA ASP A 186 -15.87 12.45 -36.08
C ASP A 186 -17.35 12.07 -36.21
N ILE A 187 -18.21 13.09 -36.41
CA ILE A 187 -19.00 13.16 -37.66
C ILE A 187 -19.16 14.61 -38.18
N GLU A 188 -18.80 14.78 -39.48
CA GLU A 188 -18.88 15.96 -40.36
C GLU A 188 -20.14 16.84 -40.32
#